data_AF-A0A916QZ77-F1
#
_entry.id   AF-A0A916QZ77-F1
#
_cell.length_a   1.000
_cell.length_b   1.000
_cell.length_c   1.000
_cell.angle_alpha   90.00
_cell.angle_beta   90.00
_cell.angle_gamma   90.00
#
_symmetry.space_group_name_H-M   'P 1'
#
loop_
_entity.id
_entity.type
_entity.pdbx_description
1 polymer ?
#
loop_
_entity_poly.entity_id
_entity_poly.type
_entity_poly.pdbx_seq_one_letter_code
_entity_poly.pdbx_strand_id
1 'polypeptide(L)'
;MAEDDNDDDLECWIGLFNKGHGYAGIFNSDDNDAQRVVEKFTIGEWRNSMKAEFGIEMDEPQPNPNDPPDFSVAIKDQEFAVELVQLVEQEHKIRAAKGETPFAGQLFSDMQWSEERLLAKLHDVISKKEKKYRKAEVEIDVLLIHAAEPWLNSTEARKWIEGGTINKFPSIHSVFLLFEYEPSSGLDHWPVVPVYGELTK
;
A
#
# COMPACT_ATOMS: atom_id res chain seq x y z
N MET A 1 11.77 -30.13 19.97
CA MET A 1 12.36 -29.74 18.66
C MET A 1 11.30 -28.93 17.95
N ALA A 2 11.22 -27.64 18.28
CA ALA A 2 10.30 -26.67 17.69
C ALA A 2 10.92 -25.26 17.80
N GLU A 3 12.26 -25.20 17.78
CA GLU A 3 13.04 -23.97 17.96
C GLU A 3 13.87 -23.61 16.71
N ASP A 4 14.12 -24.54 15.78
CA ASP A 4 14.92 -24.27 14.56
C ASP A 4 14.11 -23.64 13.40
N ASP A 5 12.82 -23.95 13.24
CA ASP A 5 12.05 -23.44 12.08
C ASP A 5 11.71 -21.93 12.17
N ASN A 6 11.80 -21.33 13.37
CA ASN A 6 11.37 -19.95 13.61
C ASN A 6 12.48 -18.91 13.35
N ASP A 7 13.75 -19.34 13.42
CA ASP A 7 14.91 -18.46 13.17
C ASP A 7 15.14 -18.26 11.67
N ASP A 8 14.93 -19.31 10.84
CA ASP A 8 15.07 -19.23 9.39
C ASP A 8 14.02 -18.28 8.75
N ASP A 9 12.78 -18.33 9.25
CA ASP A 9 11.72 -17.41 8.81
C ASP A 9 12.06 -15.97 9.20
N LEU A 10 12.56 -15.74 10.42
CA LEU A 10 12.94 -14.41 10.90
C LEU A 10 14.14 -13.83 10.12
N GLU A 11 15.16 -14.64 9.84
CA GLU A 11 16.30 -14.23 9.01
C GLU A 11 15.87 -13.89 7.57
N CYS A 12 14.95 -14.67 7.00
CA CYS A 12 14.34 -14.38 5.70
C CYS A 12 13.60 -13.03 5.72
N TRP A 13 12.74 -12.80 6.71
CA TRP A 13 12.04 -11.52 6.88
C TRP A 13 13.02 -10.35 7.03
N ILE A 14 14.04 -10.47 7.89
CA ILE A 14 15.07 -9.44 8.09
C ILE A 14 15.82 -9.18 6.78
N GLY A 15 16.14 -10.22 6.00
CA GLY A 15 16.78 -10.11 4.70
C GLY A 15 15.93 -9.34 3.68
N LEU A 16 14.64 -9.65 3.60
CA LEU A 16 13.69 -8.97 2.70
C LEU A 16 13.50 -7.50 3.10
N PHE A 17 13.31 -7.22 4.39
CA PHE A 17 13.19 -5.86 4.92
C PHE A 17 14.45 -5.02 4.66
N ASN A 18 15.64 -5.61 4.80
CA ASN A 18 16.90 -4.88 4.59
C ASN A 18 17.35 -4.81 3.12
N LYS A 19 16.68 -5.52 2.21
CA LYS A 19 16.98 -5.48 0.78
C LYS A 19 16.81 -4.04 0.26
N GLY A 20 17.71 -3.63 -0.64
CA GLY A 20 17.72 -2.24 -1.12
C GLY A 20 17.97 -1.21 -0.01
N HIS A 21 18.71 -1.58 1.05
CA HIS A 21 19.00 -0.73 2.21
C HIS A 21 17.74 -0.20 2.92
N GLY A 22 16.70 -1.03 3.02
CA GLY A 22 15.43 -0.66 3.67
C GLY A 22 14.41 0.04 2.75
N TYR A 23 14.73 0.19 1.46
CA TYR A 23 13.80 0.79 0.50
C TYR A 23 12.71 -0.22 0.06
N ALA A 24 11.44 0.22 0.08
CA ALA A 24 10.25 -0.58 -0.23
C ALA A 24 9.97 -1.78 0.72
N GLY A 25 10.70 -1.85 1.85
CA GLY A 25 10.39 -2.65 3.04
C GLY A 25 9.87 -4.06 2.76
N ILE A 26 8.68 -4.32 3.30
CA ILE A 26 8.02 -5.64 3.35
C ILE A 26 7.68 -6.22 1.96
N PHE A 27 7.69 -5.39 0.91
CA PHE A 27 7.33 -5.80 -0.45
C PHE A 27 8.53 -6.15 -1.34
N ASN A 28 9.73 -6.17 -0.78
CA ASN A 28 10.84 -6.86 -1.41
C ASN A 28 10.55 -8.37 -1.36
N SER A 29 10.06 -8.94 -2.45
CA SER A 29 9.84 -10.38 -2.60
C SER A 29 10.79 -10.94 -3.67
N ASP A 30 11.26 -12.17 -3.44
CA ASP A 30 12.14 -12.90 -4.38
C ASP A 30 11.36 -13.83 -5.31
N ASP A 31 10.12 -14.17 -4.95
CA ASP A 31 9.22 -15.00 -5.75
C ASP A 31 7.74 -14.61 -5.58
N ASN A 32 6.89 -15.20 -6.43
CA ASN A 32 5.46 -14.92 -6.47
C ASN A 32 4.71 -15.43 -5.23
N ASP A 33 5.23 -16.42 -4.51
CA ASP A 33 4.56 -16.97 -3.33
C ASP A 33 4.81 -16.08 -2.11
N ALA A 34 6.02 -15.57 -1.94
CA ALA A 34 6.34 -14.52 -0.98
C ALA A 34 5.52 -13.26 -1.23
N GLN A 35 5.36 -12.83 -2.49
CA GLN A 35 4.51 -11.69 -2.84
C GLN A 35 3.06 -11.92 -2.37
N ARG A 36 2.49 -13.10 -2.60
CA ARG A 36 1.12 -13.43 -2.17
C ARG A 36 0.94 -13.43 -0.66
N VAL A 37 1.96 -13.87 0.08
CA VAL A 37 1.95 -13.82 1.56
C VAL A 37 1.89 -12.37 2.02
N VAL A 38 2.73 -11.50 1.45
CA VAL A 38 2.74 -10.07 1.78
C VAL A 38 1.41 -9.42 1.41
N GLU A 39 0.87 -9.66 0.22
CA GLU A 39 -0.41 -9.10 -0.20
C GLU A 39 -1.56 -9.52 0.72
N LYS A 40 -1.62 -10.81 1.13
CA LYS A 40 -2.58 -11.32 2.10
C LYS A 40 -2.44 -10.67 3.48
N PHE A 41 -1.21 -10.47 3.94
CA PHE A 41 -0.96 -9.76 5.18
C PHE A 41 -1.42 -8.30 5.09
N THR A 42 -1.07 -7.60 4.00
CA THR A 42 -1.44 -6.20 3.78
C THR A 42 -2.96 -5.99 3.71
N ILE A 43 -3.70 -6.85 3.02
CA ILE A 43 -5.16 -6.75 2.99
C ILE A 43 -5.78 -7.06 4.37
N GLY A 44 -5.17 -7.96 5.16
CA GLY A 44 -5.54 -8.23 6.55
C GLY A 44 -5.34 -7.01 7.45
N GLU A 45 -4.18 -6.35 7.34
CA GLU A 45 -3.89 -5.11 8.09
C GLU A 45 -4.82 -3.96 7.68
N TRP A 46 -5.14 -3.84 6.39
CA TRP A 46 -6.16 -2.88 5.96
C TRP A 46 -7.50 -3.13 6.63
N ARG A 47 -8.00 -4.38 6.69
CA ARG A 47 -9.25 -4.71 7.39
C ARG A 47 -9.22 -4.34 8.86
N ASN A 48 -8.12 -4.66 9.55
CA ASN A 48 -7.93 -4.33 10.97
C ASN A 48 -7.98 -2.82 11.19
N SER A 49 -7.30 -2.07 10.32
CA SER A 49 -7.22 -0.62 10.37
C SER A 49 -8.55 0.05 10.05
N MET A 50 -9.29 -0.47 9.06
CA MET A 50 -10.64 -0.02 8.73
C MET A 50 -11.63 -0.21 9.88
N LYS A 51 -11.52 -1.33 10.60
CA LYS A 51 -12.30 -1.57 11.82
C LYS A 51 -11.91 -0.60 12.94
N ALA A 52 -10.61 -0.38 13.16
CA ALA A 52 -10.11 0.45 14.24
C ALA A 52 -10.39 1.95 14.03
N GLU A 53 -10.15 2.48 12.83
CA GLU A 53 -10.30 3.92 12.53
C GLU A 53 -11.74 4.31 12.15
N PHE A 54 -12.45 3.43 11.43
CA PHE A 54 -13.75 3.77 10.84
C PHE A 54 -14.91 2.90 11.33
N GLY A 55 -14.66 1.88 12.17
CA GLY A 55 -15.69 0.96 12.64
C GLY A 55 -16.29 0.08 11.53
N ILE A 56 -15.59 -0.06 10.39
CA ILE A 56 -16.04 -0.88 9.26
C ILE A 56 -15.50 -2.29 9.42
N GLU A 57 -16.39 -3.23 9.71
CA GLU A 57 -16.05 -4.66 9.73
C GLU A 57 -16.21 -5.27 8.34
N MET A 58 -15.20 -6.02 7.93
CA MET A 58 -15.12 -6.70 6.64
C MET A 58 -14.92 -8.20 6.86
N ASP A 59 -15.51 -9.03 6.01
CA ASP A 59 -15.27 -10.48 6.00
C ASP A 59 -13.86 -10.83 5.49
N GLU A 60 -13.48 -12.11 5.63
CA GLU A 60 -12.17 -12.61 5.21
C GLU A 60 -11.96 -12.41 3.70
N PRO A 61 -10.84 -11.80 3.27
CA PRO A 61 -10.60 -11.48 1.86
C PRO A 61 -10.44 -12.76 1.04
N GLN A 62 -11.14 -12.80 -0.08
CA GLN A 62 -11.01 -13.88 -1.06
C GLN A 62 -10.02 -13.45 -2.15
N PRO A 63 -8.86 -14.12 -2.28
CA PRO A 63 -7.87 -13.76 -3.30
C PRO A 63 -8.32 -14.19 -4.70
N ASN A 64 -8.00 -13.39 -5.69
CA ASN A 64 -8.23 -13.66 -7.11
C ASN A 64 -6.91 -13.57 -7.89
N PRO A 65 -6.08 -14.62 -7.87
CA PRO A 65 -4.69 -14.55 -8.34
C PRO A 65 -4.51 -14.48 -9.86
N ASN A 66 -5.59 -14.59 -10.64
CA ASN A 66 -5.52 -14.75 -12.09
C ASN A 66 -5.92 -13.49 -12.85
N ASP A 67 -6.79 -12.66 -12.29
CA ASP A 67 -7.34 -11.47 -12.93
C ASP A 67 -7.59 -10.37 -11.89
N PRO A 68 -7.50 -9.08 -12.26
CA PRO A 68 -7.99 -8.01 -11.38
C PRO A 68 -9.51 -8.09 -11.20
N PRO A 69 -10.07 -7.72 -10.04
CA PRO A 69 -9.40 -7.22 -8.83
C PRO A 69 -8.60 -8.33 -8.12
N ASP A 70 -7.55 -7.96 -7.37
CA ASP A 70 -6.67 -8.91 -6.65
C ASP A 70 -7.41 -9.63 -5.50
N PHE A 71 -8.38 -8.97 -4.88
CA PHE A 71 -9.18 -9.49 -3.79
C PHE A 71 -10.65 -9.12 -3.92
N SER A 72 -11.52 -9.92 -3.32
CA SER A 72 -12.87 -9.50 -2.93
C SER A 72 -13.05 -9.54 -1.42
N VAL A 73 -13.75 -8.55 -0.88
CA VAL A 73 -14.12 -8.47 0.55
C VAL A 73 -15.60 -8.17 0.69
N ALA A 74 -16.26 -8.69 1.71
CA ALA A 74 -17.65 -8.38 1.97
C ALA A 74 -17.83 -7.42 3.15
N ILE A 75 -18.73 -6.45 3.02
CA ILE A 75 -19.19 -5.55 4.08
C ILE A 75 -20.71 -5.66 4.13
N LYS A 76 -21.27 -6.16 5.24
CA LYS A 76 -22.73 -6.34 5.41
C LYS A 76 -23.37 -7.07 4.22
N ASP A 77 -22.78 -8.20 3.83
CA ASP A 77 -23.22 -9.05 2.70
C ASP A 77 -23.07 -8.42 1.29
N GLN A 78 -22.53 -7.20 1.17
CA GLN A 78 -22.17 -6.62 -0.13
C GLN A 78 -20.69 -6.90 -0.42
N GLU A 79 -20.41 -7.49 -1.58
CA GLU A 79 -19.05 -7.74 -2.06
C GLU A 79 -18.43 -6.49 -2.69
N PHE A 80 -17.14 -6.26 -2.42
CA PHE A 80 -16.33 -5.16 -2.93
C PHE A 80 -15.09 -5.71 -3.62
N ALA A 81 -14.85 -5.26 -4.84
CA ALA A 81 -13.64 -5.53 -5.63
C ALA A 81 -12.48 -4.65 -5.14
N VAL A 82 -11.42 -5.28 -4.64
CA VAL A 82 -10.23 -4.58 -4.11
C VAL A 82 -9.00 -4.88 -4.96
N GLU A 83 -8.41 -3.83 -5.54
CA GLU A 83 -7.08 -3.91 -6.16
C GLU A 83 -6.04 -3.37 -5.18
N LEU A 84 -4.98 -4.13 -4.97
CA LEU A 84 -3.84 -3.75 -4.15
C LEU A 84 -2.67 -3.31 -5.06
N VAL A 85 -2.14 -2.13 -4.80
CA VAL A 85 -0.96 -1.62 -5.52
C VAL A 85 0.03 -1.04 -4.54
N GLN A 86 1.30 -0.97 -4.93
CA GLN A 86 2.33 -0.32 -4.13
C GLN A 86 2.65 1.06 -4.70
N LEU A 87 2.76 2.05 -3.82
CA LEU A 87 3.41 3.32 -4.12
C LEU A 87 4.92 3.09 -3.98
N VAL A 88 5.60 2.78 -5.10
CA VAL A 88 7.06 2.60 -5.13
C VAL A 88 7.68 3.33 -6.32
N GLU A 89 8.67 4.18 -6.05
CA GLU A 89 9.52 4.82 -7.06
C GLU A 89 10.63 3.88 -7.56
N GLN A 90 10.38 3.24 -8.70
CA GLN A 90 11.32 2.27 -9.28
C GLN A 90 12.73 2.83 -9.51
N GLU A 91 12.86 4.11 -9.84
CA GLU A 91 14.17 4.76 -9.98
C GLU A 91 14.94 4.79 -8.66
N HIS A 92 14.28 5.15 -7.57
CA HIS A 92 14.87 5.13 -6.22
C HIS A 92 15.22 3.71 -5.79
N LYS A 93 14.36 2.73 -6.10
CA LYS A 93 14.65 1.30 -5.87
C LYS A 93 15.96 0.87 -6.55
N ILE A 94 16.13 1.23 -7.83
CA ILE A 94 17.31 0.87 -8.61
C ILE A 94 18.57 1.55 -8.05
N ARG A 95 18.47 2.82 -7.64
CA ARG A 95 19.59 3.56 -7.03
C ARG A 95 19.99 2.98 -5.68
N ALA A 96 19.01 2.65 -4.84
CA ALA A 96 19.24 1.99 -3.56
C ALA A 96 19.93 0.63 -3.76
N ALA A 97 19.46 -0.18 -4.71
CA ALA A 97 20.11 -1.45 -5.05
C ALA A 97 21.56 -1.31 -5.58
N LYS A 98 21.95 -0.11 -6.05
CA LYS A 98 23.32 0.22 -6.49
C LYS A 98 24.21 0.80 -5.36
N GLY A 99 23.72 0.83 -4.13
CA GLY A 99 24.48 1.25 -2.95
C GLY A 99 24.25 2.69 -2.52
N GLU A 100 23.33 3.43 -3.15
CA GLU A 100 22.83 4.67 -2.55
C GLU A 100 21.95 4.33 -1.33
N THR A 101 21.92 5.22 -0.34
CA THR A 101 21.11 5.02 0.87
C THR A 101 19.93 6.00 0.89
N PRO A 102 18.72 5.55 1.25
CA PRO A 102 17.60 6.47 1.42
C PRO A 102 17.77 7.38 2.65
N PHE A 103 18.78 7.15 3.50
CA PHE A 103 18.98 7.86 4.76
C PHE A 103 20.08 8.93 4.75
N ALA A 104 20.85 9.03 3.66
CA ALA A 104 21.87 10.08 3.48
C ALA A 104 22.21 10.32 2.00
N GLY A 105 22.87 11.44 1.71
CA GLY A 105 23.36 11.75 0.36
C GLY A 105 22.25 12.18 -0.61
N GLN A 106 22.51 12.01 -1.92
CA GLN A 106 21.63 12.52 -2.97
C GLN A 106 20.27 11.81 -3.01
N LEU A 107 20.26 10.48 -2.87
CA LEU A 107 19.01 9.70 -2.83
C LEU A 107 18.10 10.16 -1.68
N PHE A 108 18.63 10.40 -0.48
CA PHE A 108 17.86 10.97 0.63
C PHE A 108 17.20 12.31 0.25
N SER A 109 17.93 13.21 -0.39
CA SER A 109 17.39 14.50 -0.85
C SER A 109 16.30 14.33 -1.91
N ASP A 110 16.48 13.42 -2.86
CA ASP A 110 15.51 13.15 -3.92
C ASP A 110 14.24 12.44 -3.41
N MET A 111 14.36 11.75 -2.27
CA MET A 111 13.26 11.04 -1.63
C MET A 111 12.39 11.90 -0.72
N GLN A 112 12.77 13.16 -0.44
CA GLN A 112 11.94 14.05 0.38
C GLN A 112 10.59 14.33 -0.27
N TRP A 113 9.51 14.10 0.49
CA TRP A 113 8.16 14.31 -0.01
C TRP A 113 7.72 15.76 0.15
N SER A 114 6.97 16.23 -0.82
CA SER A 114 6.17 17.46 -0.75
C SER A 114 4.73 17.14 -1.08
N GLU A 115 3.82 18.05 -0.72
CA GLU A 115 2.40 17.96 -1.08
C GLU A 115 2.23 17.75 -2.59
N GLU A 116 2.87 18.58 -3.40
CA GLU A 116 2.76 18.51 -4.87
C GLU A 116 3.27 17.17 -5.40
N ARG A 117 4.36 16.66 -4.84
CA ARG A 117 4.93 15.36 -5.24
C ARG A 117 3.97 14.21 -4.87
N LEU A 118 3.42 14.19 -3.66
CA LEU A 118 2.45 13.17 -3.24
C LEU A 118 1.22 13.17 -4.15
N LEU A 119 0.59 14.33 -4.32
CA LEU A 119 -0.64 14.45 -5.12
C LEU A 119 -0.40 14.06 -6.58
N ALA A 120 0.74 14.48 -7.16
CA ALA A 120 1.12 14.09 -8.52
C ALA A 120 1.34 12.58 -8.66
N LYS A 121 1.97 11.94 -7.67
CA LYS A 121 2.20 10.49 -7.67
C LYS A 121 0.92 9.69 -7.50
N LEU A 122 0.05 10.09 -6.58
CA LEU A 122 -1.28 9.48 -6.43
C LEU A 122 -2.07 9.59 -7.74
N HIS A 123 -2.10 10.78 -8.35
CA HIS A 123 -2.76 10.96 -9.64
C HIS A 123 -2.17 10.04 -10.74
N ASP A 124 -0.84 9.92 -10.84
CA ASP A 124 -0.20 9.04 -11.81
C ASP A 124 -0.58 7.56 -11.60
N VAL A 125 -0.48 7.06 -10.36
CA VAL A 125 -0.85 5.67 -10.02
C VAL A 125 -2.32 5.40 -10.35
N ILE A 126 -3.22 6.24 -9.85
CA ILE A 126 -4.67 6.04 -10.04
C ILE A 126 -5.03 6.16 -11.52
N SER A 127 -4.49 7.15 -12.23
CA SER A 127 -4.79 7.35 -13.67
C SER A 127 -4.27 6.23 -14.56
N LYS A 128 -3.13 5.61 -14.22
CA LYS A 128 -2.62 4.41 -14.91
C LYS A 128 -3.56 3.22 -14.74
N LYS A 129 -4.05 3.01 -13.52
CA LYS A 129 -4.99 1.94 -13.18
C LYS A 129 -6.35 2.16 -13.83
N GLU A 130 -6.91 3.36 -13.75
CA GLU A 130 -8.12 3.77 -14.48
C GLU A 130 -8.02 3.47 -15.98
N LYS A 131 -6.93 3.89 -16.64
CA LYS A 131 -6.73 3.62 -18.08
C LYS A 131 -6.71 2.12 -18.39
N LYS A 132 -6.11 1.31 -17.51
CA LYS A 132 -6.09 -0.16 -17.64
C LYS A 132 -7.50 -0.74 -17.50
N TYR A 133 -8.22 -0.38 -16.44
CA TYR A 133 -9.54 -0.96 -16.14
C TYR A 133 -10.63 -0.50 -17.09
N ARG A 134 -10.63 0.77 -17.49
CA ARG A 134 -11.56 1.26 -18.51
C ARG A 134 -11.38 0.56 -19.86
N LYS A 135 -10.15 0.21 -20.24
CA LYS A 135 -9.87 -0.56 -21.46
C LYS A 135 -10.34 -2.02 -21.34
N ALA A 136 -10.30 -2.58 -20.13
CA ALA A 136 -10.72 -3.94 -19.85
C ALA A 136 -12.21 -4.07 -19.47
N GLU A 137 -12.94 -2.95 -19.40
CA GLU A 137 -14.33 -2.89 -18.92
C GLU A 137 -14.50 -3.50 -17.51
N VAL A 138 -13.51 -3.27 -16.65
CA VAL A 138 -13.50 -3.71 -15.24
C VAL A 138 -13.80 -2.51 -14.34
N GLU A 139 -14.61 -2.72 -13.31
CA GLU A 139 -14.83 -1.76 -12.22
C GLU A 139 -14.12 -2.23 -10.95
N ILE A 140 -13.54 -1.28 -10.23
CA ILE A 140 -12.85 -1.51 -8.96
C ILE A 140 -13.54 -0.68 -7.89
N ASP A 141 -14.03 -1.32 -6.84
CA ASP A 141 -14.65 -0.59 -5.75
C ASP A 141 -13.62 0.12 -4.88
N VAL A 142 -12.48 -0.54 -4.66
CA VAL A 142 -11.40 -0.04 -3.80
C VAL A 142 -10.05 -0.23 -4.49
N LEU A 143 -9.35 0.88 -4.73
CA LEU A 143 -7.92 0.85 -4.99
C LEU A 143 -7.17 1.11 -3.68
N LEU A 144 -6.59 0.06 -3.13
CA LEU A 144 -5.75 0.12 -1.94
C LEU A 144 -4.29 0.35 -2.37
N ILE A 145 -3.75 1.51 -2.04
CA ILE A 145 -2.36 1.87 -2.33
C ILE A 145 -1.54 1.67 -1.05
N HIS A 146 -0.68 0.67 -1.01
CA HIS A 146 0.28 0.50 0.07
C HIS A 146 1.48 1.44 -0.11
N ALA A 147 1.79 2.24 0.91
CA ALA A 147 2.91 3.18 0.94
C ALA A 147 4.00 2.70 1.90
N ALA A 148 5.08 2.17 1.33
CA ALA A 148 6.32 1.83 2.04
C ALA A 148 7.47 2.79 1.65
N GLU A 149 7.13 4.03 1.31
CA GLU A 149 8.09 5.04 0.85
C GLU A 149 8.74 5.72 2.04
N PRO A 150 10.08 5.68 2.16
CA PRO A 150 10.75 6.38 3.24
C PRO A 150 10.46 7.88 3.19
N TRP A 151 10.38 8.49 4.37
CA TRP A 151 10.13 9.93 4.58
C TRP A 151 8.75 10.44 4.16
N LEU A 152 7.81 9.54 3.87
CA LEU A 152 6.39 9.86 3.82
C LEU A 152 5.71 9.28 5.06
N ASN A 153 5.15 10.13 5.92
CA ASN A 153 4.34 9.67 7.04
C ASN A 153 2.86 9.94 6.83
N SER A 154 2.03 9.16 7.52
CA SER A 154 0.58 9.17 7.43
C SER A 154 -0.03 10.53 7.81
N THR A 155 0.56 11.23 8.77
CA THR A 155 0.05 12.51 9.29
C THR A 155 0.19 13.63 8.25
N GLU A 156 1.38 13.76 7.65
CA GLU A 156 1.63 14.72 6.56
C GLU A 156 0.83 14.36 5.32
N ALA A 157 0.80 13.07 4.94
CA ALA A 157 0.03 12.61 3.80
C ALA A 157 -1.47 12.94 3.95
N ARG A 158 -2.06 12.66 5.12
CA ARG A 158 -3.45 13.02 5.43
C ARG A 158 -3.70 14.51 5.25
N LYS A 159 -2.85 15.35 5.84
CA LYS A 159 -2.96 16.81 5.72
C LYS A 159 -2.90 17.29 4.26
N TRP A 160 -1.96 16.74 3.48
CA TRP A 160 -1.77 17.08 2.06
C TRP A 160 -2.93 16.61 1.20
N ILE A 161 -3.49 15.42 1.48
CA ILE A 161 -4.63 14.87 0.76
C ILE A 161 -5.91 15.68 1.08
N GLU A 162 -6.14 16.04 2.34
CA GLU A 162 -7.31 16.85 2.76
C GLU A 162 -7.27 18.28 2.21
N GLY A 163 -6.07 18.87 2.09
CA GLY A 163 -5.87 20.20 1.52
C GLY A 163 -5.82 20.23 -0.02
N GLY A 164 -5.50 19.09 -0.64
CA GLY A 164 -5.28 18.94 -2.07
C GLY A 164 -6.54 18.70 -2.89
N THR A 165 -6.38 18.62 -4.21
CA THR A 165 -7.43 18.18 -5.14
C THR A 165 -6.99 16.94 -5.87
N ILE A 166 -7.75 15.86 -5.71
CA ILE A 166 -7.54 14.60 -6.44
C ILE A 166 -8.79 14.34 -7.29
N ASN A 167 -8.56 14.13 -8.58
CA ASN A 167 -9.64 13.81 -9.51
C ASN A 167 -10.20 12.42 -9.18
N LYS A 168 -11.53 12.31 -9.15
CA LYS A 168 -12.21 11.01 -9.08
C LYS A 168 -12.20 10.36 -10.45
N PHE A 169 -12.07 9.04 -10.48
CA PHE A 169 -12.02 8.27 -11.73
C PHE A 169 -13.20 7.30 -11.79
N PRO A 170 -13.91 7.18 -12.93
CA PRO A 170 -15.16 6.41 -12.98
C PRO A 170 -15.02 4.92 -12.69
N SER A 171 -13.93 4.26 -13.12
CA SER A 171 -13.75 2.81 -12.90
C SER A 171 -13.16 2.46 -11.53
N ILE A 172 -12.92 3.45 -10.67
CA ILE A 172 -12.34 3.27 -9.33
C ILE A 172 -13.17 4.09 -8.32
N HIS A 173 -14.04 3.43 -7.56
CA HIS A 173 -15.03 4.10 -6.70
C HIS A 173 -14.43 4.76 -5.46
N SER A 174 -13.45 4.10 -4.84
CA SER A 174 -12.76 4.60 -3.67
C SER A 174 -11.26 4.29 -3.72
N VAL A 175 -10.46 5.13 -3.06
CA VAL A 175 -9.01 4.98 -2.99
C VAL A 175 -8.56 5.24 -1.57
N PHE A 176 -7.71 4.36 -1.05
CA PHE A 176 -7.12 4.48 0.28
C PHE A 176 -5.61 4.33 0.18
N LEU A 177 -4.88 5.11 0.99
CA LEU A 177 -3.46 4.96 1.21
C LEU A 177 -3.27 4.23 2.54
N LEU A 178 -2.59 3.10 2.52
CA LEU A 178 -2.26 2.30 3.69
C LEU A 178 -0.75 2.41 3.95
N PHE A 179 -0.39 2.85 5.14
CA PHE A 179 1.00 2.99 5.57
C PHE A 179 1.46 1.74 6.30
N GLU A 180 2.78 1.52 6.36
CA GLU A 180 3.35 0.58 7.32
C GLU A 180 3.15 1.10 8.76
N TYR A 181 3.41 0.24 9.75
CA TYR A 181 3.33 0.62 11.15
C TYR A 181 4.20 1.84 11.48
N GLU A 182 3.58 2.90 12.00
CA GLU A 182 4.25 4.13 12.44
C GLU A 182 4.23 4.22 13.96
N PRO A 183 5.32 3.88 14.68
CA PRO A 183 5.34 3.89 16.15
C PRO A 183 4.99 5.26 16.76
N SER A 184 5.31 6.35 16.05
CA SER A 184 5.02 7.72 16.48
C SER A 184 3.54 8.11 16.38
N SER A 185 2.71 7.32 15.69
CA SER A 185 1.28 7.59 15.53
C SER A 185 0.47 7.31 16.81
N GLY A 186 1.00 6.46 17.70
CA GLY A 186 0.27 5.98 18.89
C GLY A 186 -0.88 5.02 18.56
N LEU A 187 -0.95 4.51 17.33
CA LEU A 187 -1.91 3.51 16.88
C LEU A 187 -1.30 2.10 16.97
N ASP A 188 -2.13 1.10 17.25
CA ASP A 188 -1.74 -0.33 17.26
C ASP A 188 -2.06 -1.03 15.93
N HIS A 189 -2.24 -0.26 14.85
CA HIS A 189 -2.56 -0.72 13.50
C HIS A 189 -1.89 0.17 12.46
N TRP A 190 -1.96 -0.25 11.20
CA TRP A 190 -1.40 0.47 10.06
C TRP A 190 -2.26 1.68 9.69
N PRO A 191 -1.73 2.91 9.66
CA PRO A 191 -2.54 4.08 9.37
C PRO A 191 -3.20 4.01 7.98
N VAL A 192 -4.50 4.30 7.91
CA VAL A 192 -5.27 4.38 6.67
C VAL A 192 -5.72 5.81 6.41
N VAL A 193 -5.33 6.34 5.25
CA VAL A 193 -5.70 7.68 4.80
C VAL A 193 -6.62 7.58 3.58
N PRO A 194 -7.89 8.00 3.69
CA PRO A 194 -8.79 8.09 2.54
C PRO A 194 -8.26 9.12 1.54
N VAL A 195 -8.13 8.71 0.27
CA VAL A 195 -7.72 9.59 -0.84
C VAL A 195 -8.96 10.20 -1.49
N TYR A 196 -9.94 9.38 -1.85
CA TYR A 196 -11.29 9.82 -2.18
C TYR A 196 -12.27 8.65 -2.11
N GLY A 197 -13.56 9.00 -2.09
CA GLY A 197 -14.63 8.01 -2.04
C GLY A 197 -14.88 7.53 -0.61
N GLU A 198 -15.92 6.73 -0.46
CA GLU A 198 -16.35 6.18 0.83
C GLU A 198 -16.77 4.73 0.60
N LEU A 199 -16.52 3.86 1.58
CA LEU A 199 -16.91 2.45 1.53
C LEU A 199 -18.38 2.23 1.90
N THR A 200 -18.99 3.19 2.59
CA THR A 200 -20.37 3.13 3.06
C THR A 200 -21.04 4.49 2.88
N LYS A 201 -22.30 4.51 2.45
CA LYS A 201 -23.16 5.70 2.47
C LYS A 201 -23.69 6.02 3.87
#